data_AF-A0A8H4KZD9-F1
#
_entry.id   AF-A0A8H4KZD9-F1
#
_cell.length_a   1.000
_cell.length_b   1.000
_cell.length_c   1.000
_cell.angle_alpha   90.00
_cell.angle_beta   90.00
_cell.angle_gamma   90.00
#
_symmetry.space_group_name_H-M   'P 1'
#
loop_
_entity.id
_entity.type
_entity.pdbx_description
1 polymer ?
#
loop_
_entity_poly.entity_id
_entity_poly.type
_entity_poly.pdbx_seq_one_letter_code
_entity_poly.pdbx_strand_id
1 'polypeptide(L)'
;MASQDYASDSQDEPPKPPQRKRLPAWLDHFNAHDLKILFRCWAAIWICTILIFIQPVLDSIGLAAFLGGILLFIVPPASILFVYLLAALSLLLGMCLAWAWGLLTMKAAFATRPDSTTQAKLGALQQQAVAAANVTGMAPVWEAQILIHDGFMLDARVTAVFYVMGCAFIYALARLRCANPKLIVMQIFGTIVTDIFILVGPTLPRYMASLASVLVKPGAIGIGLGTACSVLFFPQSTSYVVLSQLERVIRMTDKALDSTRKRLADQSVSLGELRAARGNIIAVFKAVQPTLAFPPLDFSRGRWNADDVQGLQARVREVMVSSLYLLDFHIARTRAAEKHEEIAKAQPGTVIGPATEKEEYEIGRRHRLESANLMNAFQRPENAALRTKTRTTMLQTTSEVLEVDSRAIKLAAEYVNAVNSCRWIRNLLNLDLNH
;
A
#
# COMPACT_ATOMS: atom_id res chain seq x y z
N MET A 1 31.34 37.11 71.24
CA MET A 1 32.21 37.10 70.05
C MET A 1 31.45 36.40 68.95
N ALA A 2 31.10 37.15 67.90
CA ALA A 2 30.29 36.68 66.78
C ALA A 2 31.14 35.83 65.83
N SER A 3 30.63 34.67 65.44
CA SER A 3 31.17 33.85 64.35
C SER A 3 29.99 33.47 63.46
N GLN A 4 30.04 33.90 62.21
CA GLN A 4 28.99 33.80 61.20
C GLN A 4 28.80 32.35 60.72
N ASP A 5 27.54 31.90 60.72
CA ASP A 5 27.09 30.72 59.99
C ASP A 5 27.12 31.01 58.48
N TYR A 6 27.90 30.22 57.74
CA TYR A 6 27.82 30.14 56.28
C TYR A 6 26.69 29.17 55.90
N ALA A 7 25.59 29.72 55.40
CA ALA A 7 24.55 28.96 54.72
C ALA A 7 25.08 28.44 53.37
N SER A 8 25.09 27.12 53.17
CA SER A 8 25.19 26.53 51.84
C SER A 8 23.79 26.40 51.25
N ASP A 9 23.51 27.25 50.28
CA ASP A 9 22.28 27.28 49.49
C ASP A 9 22.32 26.12 48.47
N SER A 10 21.68 25.00 48.81
CA SER A 10 21.45 23.90 47.87
C SER A 10 20.27 24.26 46.98
N GLN A 11 20.56 24.68 45.75
CA GLN A 11 19.59 24.97 44.71
C GLN A 11 18.72 23.74 44.41
N ASP A 12 17.41 23.88 44.66
CA ASP A 12 16.36 22.97 44.19
C ASP A 12 16.31 22.97 42.65
N GLU A 13 16.75 21.87 42.02
CA GLU A 13 16.44 21.60 40.60
C GLU A 13 14.92 21.37 40.44
N PRO A 14 14.27 22.01 39.45
CA PRO A 14 12.85 21.77 39.20
C PRO A 14 12.61 20.33 38.71
N PRO A 15 11.51 19.68 39.14
CA PRO A 15 11.25 18.28 38.84
C PRO A 15 11.08 18.08 37.32
N LYS A 16 11.93 17.21 36.74
CA LYS A 16 11.81 16.78 35.34
C LYS A 16 10.42 16.19 35.09
N PRO A 17 9.69 16.63 34.04
CA PRO A 17 8.38 16.11 33.75
C PRO A 17 8.45 14.61 33.43
N PRO A 18 7.45 13.81 33.83
CA PRO A 18 7.47 12.36 33.66
C PRO A 18 7.53 12.00 32.18
N GLN A 19 8.56 11.25 31.80
CA GLN A 19 8.70 10.68 30.46
C GLN A 19 7.55 9.70 30.21
N ARG A 20 6.52 10.16 29.49
CA ARG A 20 5.45 9.29 28.99
C ARG A 20 6.09 8.24 28.08
N LYS A 21 5.98 6.96 28.47
CA LYS A 21 6.39 5.80 27.67
C LYS A 21 5.69 5.90 26.31
N ARG A 22 6.42 6.29 25.26
CA ARG A 22 5.91 6.27 23.89
C ARG A 22 5.79 4.81 23.47
N LEU A 23 4.59 4.43 23.05
CA LEU A 23 4.37 3.12 22.43
C LEU A 23 5.27 3.02 21.18
N PRO A 24 5.75 1.81 20.84
CA PRO A 24 6.54 1.64 19.64
C PRO A 24 5.72 2.09 18.41
N ALA A 25 6.39 2.67 17.41
CA ALA A 25 5.74 3.40 16.31
C ALA A 25 4.64 2.59 15.59
N TRP A 26 4.69 1.25 15.59
CA TRP A 26 3.64 0.40 15.00
C TRP A 26 2.31 0.38 15.78
N LEU A 27 2.29 0.78 17.06
CA LEU A 27 1.09 0.91 17.91
C LEU A 27 0.58 2.35 18.05
N ASP A 28 1.32 3.35 17.57
CA ASP A 28 0.96 4.77 17.72
C ASP A 28 0.00 5.27 16.62
N HIS A 29 -0.55 4.35 15.82
CA HIS A 29 -1.43 4.64 14.68
C HIS A 29 -2.90 4.29 14.94
N PHE A 30 -3.34 4.12 16.19
CA PHE A 30 -4.76 3.95 16.52
C PHE A 30 -5.55 5.26 16.38
N ASN A 31 -5.65 5.74 15.15
CA ASN A 31 -6.52 6.86 14.81
C ASN A 31 -7.95 6.36 14.57
N ALA A 32 -8.95 7.21 14.81
CA ALA A 32 -10.36 6.89 14.59
C ALA A 32 -10.65 6.45 13.13
N HIS A 33 -9.85 6.95 12.19
CA HIS A 33 -9.88 6.51 10.78
C HIS A 33 -9.48 5.04 10.62
N ASP A 34 -8.38 4.63 11.23
CA ASP A 34 -7.82 3.28 11.08
C ASP A 34 -8.67 2.27 11.84
N LEU A 35 -9.28 2.68 12.96
CA LEU A 35 -10.25 1.86 13.68
C LEU A 35 -11.54 1.62 12.87
N LYS A 36 -12.02 2.61 12.10
CA LYS A 36 -13.17 2.43 11.20
C LYS A 36 -12.86 1.43 10.08
N ILE A 37 -11.67 1.52 9.49
CA ILE A 37 -11.20 0.57 8.48
C ILE A 37 -11.07 -0.82 9.08
N LEU A 38 -10.44 -0.93 10.26
CA LEU A 38 -10.29 -2.19 10.97
C LEU A 38 -11.64 -2.84 11.24
N PHE A 39 -12.61 -2.07 11.76
CA PHE A 39 -13.96 -2.57 12.02
C PHE A 39 -14.64 -3.09 10.75
N ARG A 40 -14.54 -2.36 9.63
CA ARG A 40 -15.11 -2.78 8.35
C ARG A 40 -14.51 -4.10 7.86
N CYS A 41 -13.19 -4.24 7.89
CA CYS A 41 -12.50 -5.46 7.48
C CYS A 41 -12.79 -6.63 8.43
N TRP A 42 -12.76 -6.36 9.74
CA TRP A 42 -13.07 -7.33 10.78
C TRP A 42 -14.50 -7.86 10.63
N ALA A 43 -15.48 -6.98 10.45
CA ALA A 43 -16.87 -7.37 10.25
C ALA A 43 -17.04 -8.25 9.00
N ALA A 44 -16.42 -7.89 7.87
CA ALA A 44 -16.51 -8.68 6.64
C ALA A 44 -15.96 -10.10 6.82
N ILE A 45 -14.77 -10.23 7.43
CA ILE A 45 -14.15 -11.53 7.72
C ILE A 45 -15.00 -12.31 8.72
N TRP A 46 -15.50 -11.66 9.77
CA TRP A 46 -16.25 -12.34 10.81
C TRP A 46 -17.58 -12.88 10.32
N ILE A 47 -18.30 -12.10 9.50
CA ILE A 47 -19.51 -12.56 8.81
C ILE A 47 -19.18 -13.76 7.92
N CYS A 48 -18.10 -13.68 7.12
CA CYS A 48 -17.70 -14.80 6.25
C CYS A 48 -17.35 -16.07 7.06
N THR A 49 -16.69 -15.93 8.20
CA THR A 49 -16.38 -17.05 9.10
C THR A 49 -17.64 -17.66 9.69
N ILE A 50 -18.59 -16.85 10.15
CA ILE A 50 -19.88 -17.33 10.67
C ILE A 50 -20.64 -18.14 9.60
N LEU A 51 -20.62 -17.70 8.34
CA LEU A 51 -21.28 -18.41 7.23
C LEU A 51 -20.73 -19.82 7.00
N ILE A 52 -19.48 -20.10 7.36
CA ILE A 52 -18.88 -21.45 7.25
C ILE A 52 -19.49 -22.41 8.26
N PHE A 53 -19.88 -21.92 9.45
CA PHE A 53 -20.45 -22.76 10.52
C PHE A 53 -21.95 -22.97 10.39
N ILE A 54 -22.62 -22.25 9.50
CA ILE A 54 -24.06 -22.40 9.26
C ILE A 54 -24.26 -23.51 8.22
N GLN A 55 -24.67 -24.69 8.67
CA GLN A 55 -24.83 -25.89 7.83
C GLN A 55 -25.58 -25.66 6.49
N PRO A 56 -26.77 -25.03 6.45
CA PRO A 56 -27.47 -24.82 5.18
C PRO A 56 -26.72 -23.87 4.23
N VAL A 57 -25.92 -22.94 4.78
CA VAL A 57 -25.07 -22.05 3.98
C VAL A 57 -23.87 -22.83 3.45
N LEU A 58 -23.23 -23.66 4.29
CA LEU A 58 -22.12 -24.51 3.88
C LEU A 58 -22.53 -25.48 2.76
N ASP A 59 -23.71 -26.09 2.86
CA ASP A 59 -24.24 -27.00 1.84
C ASP A 59 -24.53 -26.26 0.51
N SER A 60 -24.97 -25.00 0.57
CA SER A 60 -25.21 -24.18 -0.63
C SER A 60 -23.93 -23.62 -1.26
N ILE A 61 -22.94 -23.26 -0.46
CA ILE A 61 -21.67 -22.66 -0.93
C ILE A 61 -20.71 -23.75 -1.42
N GLY A 62 -20.67 -24.88 -0.72
CA GLY A 62 -19.83 -26.03 -1.01
C GLY A 62 -18.52 -26.07 -0.20
N LEU A 63 -17.71 -27.08 -0.51
CA LEU A 63 -16.50 -27.48 0.25
C LEU A 63 -15.44 -26.36 0.40
N ALA A 64 -15.45 -25.37 -0.49
CA ALA A 64 -14.49 -24.26 -0.47
C ALA A 64 -15.08 -22.95 0.09
N ALA A 65 -16.06 -23.03 1.01
CA ALA A 65 -16.65 -21.85 1.65
C ALA A 65 -15.61 -20.90 2.29
N PHE A 66 -14.52 -21.46 2.82
CA PHE A 66 -13.40 -20.70 3.40
C PHE A 66 -12.70 -19.76 2.41
N LEU A 67 -12.81 -20.02 1.10
CA LEU A 67 -12.20 -19.18 0.07
C LEU A 67 -12.72 -17.75 0.13
N GLY A 68 -13.99 -17.54 0.46
CA GLY A 68 -14.56 -16.20 0.61
C GLY A 68 -13.78 -15.36 1.63
N GLY A 69 -13.39 -15.96 2.76
CA GLY A 69 -12.56 -15.32 3.78
C GLY A 69 -11.14 -15.04 3.28
N ILE A 70 -10.52 -15.99 2.58
CA ILE A 70 -9.20 -15.80 1.96
C ILE A 70 -9.23 -14.64 0.96
N LEU A 71 -10.27 -14.52 0.14
CA LEU A 71 -10.41 -13.41 -0.80
C LEU A 71 -10.49 -12.06 -0.08
N LEU A 72 -11.17 -12.00 1.06
CA LEU A 72 -11.24 -10.79 1.89
C LEU A 72 -9.89 -10.43 2.53
N PHE A 73 -8.97 -11.39 2.71
CA PHE A 73 -7.59 -11.07 3.11
C PHE A 73 -6.74 -10.58 1.94
N ILE A 74 -6.93 -11.13 0.74
CA ILE A 74 -6.17 -10.75 -0.46
C ILE A 74 -6.62 -9.39 -0.98
N VAL A 75 -7.93 -9.17 -1.03
CA VAL A 75 -8.57 -7.92 -1.42
C VAL A 75 -9.43 -7.45 -0.25
N PRO A 76 -8.83 -6.81 0.77
CA PRO A 76 -9.59 -6.32 1.90
C PRO A 76 -10.47 -5.15 1.48
N PRO A 77 -11.68 -5.02 2.06
CA PRO A 77 -12.48 -3.80 1.97
C PRO A 77 -11.82 -2.72 2.84
N ALA A 78 -10.54 -2.44 2.65
CA ALA A 78 -9.79 -1.41 3.36
C ALA A 78 -9.69 -0.10 2.56
N SER A 79 -9.90 -0.19 1.24
CA SER A 79 -9.79 0.93 0.31
C SER A 79 -11.14 1.62 0.07
N ILE A 80 -11.11 2.58 -0.85
CA ILE A 80 -12.31 3.22 -1.42
C ILE A 80 -13.11 2.15 -2.17
N LEU A 81 -14.45 2.23 -2.09
CA LEU A 81 -15.37 1.27 -2.70
C LEU A 81 -15.02 0.95 -4.17
N PHE A 82 -14.73 1.97 -4.98
CA PHE A 82 -14.43 1.77 -6.40
C PHE A 82 -13.13 1.00 -6.64
N VAL A 83 -12.08 1.28 -5.85
CA VAL A 83 -10.79 0.57 -5.94
C VAL A 83 -10.98 -0.89 -5.54
N TYR A 84 -11.75 -1.12 -4.47
CA TYR A 84 -12.15 -2.45 -4.05
C TYR A 84 -12.92 -3.19 -5.15
N LEU A 85 -13.96 -2.56 -5.72
CA LEU A 85 -14.78 -3.15 -6.80
C LEU A 85 -13.95 -3.46 -8.03
N LEU A 86 -13.03 -2.59 -8.44
CA LEU A 86 -12.16 -2.84 -9.59
C LEU A 86 -11.28 -4.07 -9.36
N ALA A 87 -10.69 -4.20 -8.17
CA ALA A 87 -9.88 -5.37 -7.81
C ALA A 87 -10.73 -6.64 -7.72
N ALA A 88 -11.90 -6.56 -7.08
CA ALA A 88 -12.83 -7.68 -6.91
C ALA A 88 -13.43 -8.17 -8.25
N LEU A 89 -13.84 -7.26 -9.12
CA LEU A 89 -14.33 -7.61 -10.46
C LEU A 89 -13.21 -8.15 -11.34
N SER A 90 -12.00 -7.61 -11.24
CA SER A 90 -10.82 -8.14 -11.94
C SER A 90 -10.51 -9.57 -11.53
N LEU A 91 -10.63 -9.88 -10.23
CA LEU A 91 -10.51 -11.22 -9.69
C LEU A 91 -11.57 -12.17 -10.27
N LEU A 92 -12.84 -11.75 -10.18
CA LEU A 92 -13.98 -12.54 -10.62
C LEU A 92 -13.95 -12.79 -12.13
N LEU A 93 -13.54 -11.79 -12.91
CA LEU A 93 -13.28 -11.93 -14.33
C LEU A 93 -12.19 -12.98 -14.61
N GLY A 94 -11.10 -12.99 -13.83
CA GLY A 94 -10.04 -13.99 -13.94
C GLY A 94 -10.56 -15.41 -13.71
N MET A 95 -11.37 -15.60 -12.65
CA MET A 95 -12.00 -16.88 -12.36
C MET A 95 -12.97 -17.32 -13.47
N CYS A 96 -13.80 -16.41 -13.98
CA CYS A 96 -14.75 -16.70 -15.06
C CYS A 96 -14.07 -17.02 -16.40
N LEU A 97 -13.01 -16.29 -16.76
CA LEU A 97 -12.23 -16.56 -17.97
C LEU A 97 -11.55 -17.94 -17.89
N ALA A 98 -10.94 -18.24 -16.75
CA ALA A 98 -10.32 -19.55 -16.52
C ALA A 98 -11.37 -20.67 -16.51
N TRP A 99 -12.57 -20.41 -15.97
CA TRP A 99 -13.67 -21.36 -16.04
C TRP A 99 -14.08 -21.63 -17.49
N ALA A 100 -14.33 -20.59 -18.29
CA ALA A 100 -14.70 -20.73 -19.69
C ALA A 100 -13.62 -21.49 -20.49
N TRP A 101 -12.34 -21.13 -20.30
CA TRP A 101 -11.21 -21.81 -20.94
C TRP A 101 -11.06 -23.27 -20.48
N GLY A 102 -11.25 -23.53 -19.19
CA GLY A 102 -11.22 -24.88 -18.63
C GLY A 102 -12.34 -25.77 -19.17
N LEU A 103 -13.54 -25.22 -19.38
CA LEU A 103 -14.65 -25.95 -20.01
C LEU A 103 -14.36 -26.27 -21.48
N LEU A 104 -13.76 -25.32 -22.22
CA LEU A 104 -13.31 -25.55 -23.59
C LEU A 104 -12.25 -26.65 -23.63
N THR A 105 -11.28 -26.58 -22.73
CA THR A 105 -10.21 -27.56 -22.56
C THR A 105 -10.77 -28.95 -22.27
N MET A 106 -11.74 -29.04 -21.35
CA MET A 106 -12.38 -30.30 -20.99
C MET A 106 -13.14 -30.92 -22.17
N LYS A 107 -13.85 -30.11 -22.97
CA LYS A 107 -14.50 -30.60 -24.20
C LYS A 107 -13.48 -31.09 -25.22
N ALA A 108 -12.42 -30.33 -25.46
CA ALA A 108 -11.36 -30.72 -26.38
C ALA A 108 -10.66 -32.02 -25.93
N ALA A 109 -10.38 -32.15 -24.64
CA ALA A 109 -9.72 -33.31 -24.06
C ALA A 109 -10.60 -34.57 -24.20
N PHE A 110 -11.88 -34.49 -23.86
CA PHE A 110 -12.79 -35.64 -23.99
C PHE A 110 -13.09 -36.04 -25.43
N ALA A 111 -13.00 -35.11 -26.39
CA ALA A 111 -13.08 -35.46 -27.80
C ALA A 111 -11.91 -36.34 -28.29
N THR A 112 -10.77 -36.37 -27.56
CA THR A 112 -9.63 -37.24 -27.90
C THR A 112 -9.71 -38.65 -27.32
N ARG A 113 -10.68 -38.90 -26.43
CA ARG A 113 -10.83 -40.17 -25.73
C ARG A 113 -11.71 -41.12 -26.57
N PRO A 114 -11.25 -42.33 -26.94
CA PRO A 114 -12.07 -43.29 -27.68
C PRO A 114 -13.27 -43.79 -26.87
N ASP A 115 -14.46 -43.79 -27.46
CA ASP A 115 -15.70 -44.19 -26.77
C ASP A 115 -15.67 -45.65 -26.30
N SER A 116 -15.14 -46.55 -27.12
CA SER A 116 -15.07 -48.00 -26.79
C SER A 116 -14.17 -48.28 -25.58
N THR A 117 -13.00 -47.65 -25.51
CA THR A 117 -12.09 -47.78 -24.37
C THR A 117 -12.67 -47.14 -23.11
N THR A 118 -13.40 -46.02 -23.26
CA THR A 118 -14.05 -45.34 -22.14
C THR A 118 -15.15 -46.19 -21.54
N GLN A 119 -16.02 -46.78 -22.37
CA GLN A 119 -17.10 -47.65 -21.90
C GLN A 119 -16.56 -48.91 -21.24
N ALA A 120 -15.50 -49.52 -21.79
CA ALA A 120 -14.83 -50.66 -21.16
C ALA A 120 -14.26 -50.30 -19.77
N LYS A 121 -13.58 -49.15 -19.64
CA LYS A 121 -13.08 -48.66 -18.35
C LYS A 121 -14.22 -48.35 -17.37
N LEU A 122 -15.31 -47.74 -17.82
CA LEU A 122 -16.48 -47.47 -16.96
C LEU A 122 -17.12 -48.77 -16.45
N GLY A 123 -17.23 -49.79 -17.31
CA GLY A 123 -17.70 -51.11 -16.90
C GLY A 123 -16.79 -51.76 -15.85
N ALA A 124 -15.47 -51.71 -16.08
CA ALA A 124 -14.49 -52.22 -15.13
C ALA A 124 -14.50 -51.46 -13.80
N LEU A 125 -14.63 -50.13 -13.84
CA LEU A 125 -14.76 -49.28 -12.66
C LEU A 125 -15.98 -49.69 -11.82
N GLN A 126 -17.13 -49.92 -12.45
CA GLN A 126 -18.34 -50.31 -11.74
C GLN A 126 -18.22 -51.70 -11.10
N GLN A 127 -17.61 -52.65 -11.80
CA GLN A 127 -17.34 -53.99 -11.24
C GLN A 127 -16.38 -53.93 -10.04
N GLN A 128 -15.30 -53.15 -10.16
CA GLN A 128 -14.32 -53.01 -9.10
C GLN A 128 -14.85 -52.22 -7.90
N ALA A 129 -15.67 -51.20 -8.13
CA ALA A 129 -16.33 -50.44 -7.06
C ALA A 129 -17.32 -51.31 -6.26
N VAL A 130 -18.08 -52.19 -6.93
CA VAL A 130 -18.97 -53.14 -6.24
C VAL A 130 -18.16 -54.18 -5.45
N ALA A 131 -17.06 -54.68 -6.02
CA ALA A 131 -16.18 -55.60 -5.32
C ALA A 131 -15.54 -54.96 -4.08
N ALA A 132 -15.06 -53.72 -4.18
CA ALA A 132 -14.50 -52.97 -3.05
C ALA A 132 -15.56 -52.67 -1.98
N ALA A 133 -16.75 -52.24 -2.38
CA ALA A 133 -17.87 -51.98 -1.48
C ALA A 133 -18.29 -53.21 -0.67
N ASN A 134 -18.23 -54.41 -1.26
CA ASN A 134 -18.50 -55.66 -0.56
C ASN A 134 -17.47 -55.98 0.53
N VAL A 135 -16.24 -55.45 0.41
CA VAL A 135 -15.16 -55.63 1.39
C VAL A 135 -15.18 -54.54 2.46
N THR A 136 -15.39 -53.28 2.07
CA THR A 136 -15.35 -52.12 2.98
C THR A 136 -16.68 -51.85 3.69
N GLY A 137 -17.79 -52.40 3.18
CA GLY A 137 -19.14 -52.12 3.67
C GLY A 137 -19.64 -50.72 3.31
N MET A 138 -18.90 -49.95 2.50
CA MET A 138 -19.30 -48.62 2.04
C MET A 138 -20.16 -48.69 0.78
N ALA A 139 -20.86 -47.60 0.46
CA ALA A 139 -21.65 -47.52 -0.76
C ALA A 139 -20.75 -47.61 -2.02
N PRO A 140 -21.12 -48.38 -3.06
CA PRO A 140 -20.32 -48.52 -4.29
C PRO A 140 -20.01 -47.19 -5.00
N VAL A 141 -20.86 -46.18 -4.83
CA VAL A 141 -20.65 -44.84 -5.42
C VAL A 141 -19.43 -44.14 -4.79
N TRP A 142 -19.23 -44.31 -3.48
CA TRP A 142 -18.11 -43.71 -2.77
C TRP A 142 -16.79 -44.37 -3.18
N GLU A 143 -16.77 -45.71 -3.23
CA GLU A 143 -15.62 -46.48 -3.71
C GLU A 143 -15.27 -46.16 -5.18
N ALA A 144 -16.29 -46.00 -6.03
CA ALA A 144 -16.07 -45.58 -7.42
C ALA A 144 -15.39 -44.20 -7.50
N GLN A 145 -15.75 -43.27 -6.60
CA GLN A 145 -15.16 -41.93 -6.58
C GLN A 145 -13.71 -41.95 -6.09
N ILE A 146 -13.38 -42.79 -5.10
CA ILE A 146 -12.00 -43.04 -4.67
C ILE A 146 -11.18 -43.58 -5.85
N LEU A 147 -11.66 -44.63 -6.51
CA LEU A 147 -10.98 -45.23 -7.68
C LEU A 147 -10.77 -44.24 -8.82
N ILE A 148 -11.73 -43.35 -9.07
CA ILE A 148 -11.59 -42.27 -10.06
C ILE A 148 -10.44 -41.32 -9.67
N HIS A 149 -10.37 -40.90 -8.41
CA HIS A 149 -9.33 -40.00 -7.91
C HIS A 149 -7.96 -40.67 -7.77
N ASP A 150 -7.92 -41.99 -7.58
CA ASP A 150 -6.70 -42.81 -7.67
C ASP A 150 -6.18 -42.97 -9.10
N GLY A 151 -6.90 -42.39 -10.07
CA GLY A 151 -6.43 -42.28 -11.44
C GLY A 151 -6.89 -43.42 -12.36
N PHE A 152 -7.88 -44.22 -11.97
CA PHE A 152 -8.40 -45.32 -12.78
C PHE A 152 -8.85 -44.87 -14.19
N MET A 153 -9.38 -43.65 -14.28
CA MET A 153 -9.87 -43.04 -15.52
C MET A 153 -8.82 -42.18 -16.25
N LEU A 154 -7.56 -42.15 -15.79
CA LEU A 154 -6.51 -41.40 -16.46
C LEU A 154 -6.25 -41.94 -17.88
N ASP A 155 -6.03 -41.01 -18.80
CA ASP A 155 -5.69 -41.27 -20.18
C ASP A 155 -4.64 -40.23 -20.60
N ALA A 156 -3.50 -40.71 -21.13
CA ALA A 156 -2.40 -39.85 -21.54
C ALA A 156 -2.82 -38.79 -22.56
N ARG A 157 -3.76 -39.09 -23.46
CA ARG A 157 -4.26 -38.15 -24.48
C ARG A 157 -5.00 -36.99 -23.84
N VAL A 158 -5.91 -37.33 -22.91
CA VAL A 158 -6.70 -36.34 -22.15
C VAL A 158 -5.78 -35.48 -21.31
N THR A 159 -4.86 -36.09 -20.56
CA THR A 159 -3.89 -35.36 -19.73
C THR A 159 -3.00 -34.43 -20.56
N ALA A 160 -2.53 -34.87 -21.73
CA ALA A 160 -1.73 -34.04 -22.62
C ALA A 160 -2.50 -32.80 -23.11
N VAL A 161 -3.79 -32.95 -23.46
CA VAL A 161 -4.64 -31.81 -23.88
C VAL A 161 -4.84 -30.83 -22.72
N PHE A 162 -5.17 -31.32 -21.51
CA PHE A 162 -5.31 -30.46 -20.33
C PHE A 162 -4.02 -29.69 -20.03
N TYR A 163 -2.87 -30.36 -20.12
CA TYR A 163 -1.57 -29.73 -19.89
C TYR A 163 -1.27 -28.64 -20.93
N VAL A 164 -1.35 -28.95 -22.23
CA VAL A 164 -1.03 -28.00 -23.30
C VAL A 164 -1.98 -26.80 -23.29
N MET A 165 -3.28 -27.04 -23.17
CA MET A 165 -4.28 -25.97 -23.13
C MET A 165 -4.18 -25.13 -21.85
N GLY A 166 -3.84 -25.76 -20.71
CA GLY A 166 -3.57 -25.05 -19.45
C GLY A 166 -2.35 -24.14 -19.55
N CYS A 167 -1.23 -24.66 -20.08
CA CYS A 167 -0.03 -23.87 -20.34
C CYS A 167 -0.29 -22.70 -21.30
N ALA A 168 -1.06 -22.93 -22.37
CA ALA A 168 -1.42 -21.88 -23.32
C ALA A 168 -2.21 -20.74 -22.64
N PHE A 169 -3.15 -21.06 -21.76
CA PHE A 169 -3.91 -20.05 -21.02
C PHE A 169 -3.07 -19.30 -20.00
N ILE A 170 -2.23 -19.99 -19.23
CA ILE A 170 -1.31 -19.36 -18.29
C ILE A 170 -0.35 -18.41 -19.03
N TYR A 171 0.16 -18.82 -20.19
CA TYR A 171 0.98 -17.97 -21.05
C TYR A 171 0.22 -16.72 -21.52
N ALA A 172 -1.04 -16.88 -21.96
CA ALA A 172 -1.88 -15.75 -22.37
C ALA A 172 -2.14 -14.76 -21.23
N LEU A 173 -2.47 -15.25 -20.03
CA LEU A 173 -2.63 -14.41 -18.84
C LEU A 173 -1.33 -13.71 -18.44
N ALA A 174 -0.19 -14.41 -18.53
CA ALA A 174 1.11 -13.83 -18.25
C ALA A 174 1.46 -12.70 -19.23
N ARG A 175 1.20 -12.89 -20.53
CA ARG A 175 1.37 -11.84 -21.56
C ARG A 175 0.47 -10.64 -21.29
N LEU A 176 -0.78 -10.89 -20.88
CA LEU A 176 -1.73 -9.83 -20.54
C LEU A 176 -1.28 -9.02 -19.31
N ARG A 177 -0.68 -9.67 -18.30
CA ARG A 177 -0.05 -8.97 -17.16
C ARG A 177 1.19 -8.18 -17.59
N CYS A 178 2.02 -8.71 -18.48
CA CYS A 178 3.17 -7.97 -19.00
C CYS A 178 2.76 -6.69 -19.73
N ALA A 179 1.64 -6.72 -20.46
CA ALA A 179 1.07 -5.52 -21.09
C ALA A 179 0.44 -4.57 -20.06
N ASN A 180 -0.27 -5.11 -19.07
CA ASN A 180 -0.97 -4.35 -18.04
C ASN A 180 -0.72 -4.93 -16.64
N PRO A 181 0.25 -4.39 -15.86
CA PRO A 181 0.60 -4.94 -14.55
C PRO A 181 -0.54 -4.88 -13.52
N LYS A 182 -1.55 -4.03 -13.77
CA LYS A 182 -2.77 -3.92 -12.96
C LYS A 182 -3.62 -5.20 -12.96
N LEU A 183 -3.43 -6.09 -13.94
CA LEU A 183 -4.19 -7.34 -14.08
C LEU A 183 -3.59 -8.51 -13.30
N ILE A 184 -2.70 -8.24 -12.34
CA ILE A 184 -2.06 -9.27 -11.51
C ILE A 184 -3.08 -10.13 -10.74
N VAL A 185 -4.10 -9.50 -10.16
CA VAL A 185 -5.14 -10.21 -9.39
C VAL A 185 -5.93 -11.15 -10.31
N MET A 186 -6.33 -10.66 -11.49
CA MET A 186 -6.98 -11.49 -12.51
C MET A 186 -6.13 -12.69 -12.91
N GLN A 187 -4.81 -12.49 -13.12
CA GLN A 187 -3.90 -13.59 -13.46
C GLN A 187 -3.85 -14.62 -12.34
N ILE A 188 -3.61 -14.20 -11.09
CA ILE A 188 -3.44 -15.12 -9.95
C ILE A 188 -4.66 -16.05 -9.83
N PHE A 189 -5.86 -15.47 -9.84
CA PHE A 189 -7.09 -16.25 -9.70
C PHE A 189 -7.47 -17.05 -10.95
N GLY A 190 -7.10 -16.55 -12.13
CA GLY A 190 -7.19 -17.33 -13.36
C GLY A 190 -6.31 -18.58 -13.33
N THR A 191 -5.07 -18.46 -12.83
CA THR A 191 -4.15 -19.59 -12.64
C THR A 191 -4.69 -20.58 -11.62
N ILE A 192 -5.15 -20.13 -10.44
CA ILE A 192 -5.70 -21.01 -9.39
C ILE A 192 -6.87 -21.85 -9.93
N VAL A 193 -7.79 -21.23 -10.69
CA VAL A 193 -8.91 -21.98 -11.31
C VAL A 193 -8.40 -22.96 -12.36
N THR A 194 -7.39 -22.58 -13.13
CA THR A 194 -6.75 -23.45 -14.14
C THR A 194 -6.10 -24.68 -13.49
N ASP A 195 -5.47 -24.52 -12.32
CA ASP A 195 -4.85 -25.61 -11.58
C ASP A 195 -5.88 -26.69 -11.20
N ILE A 196 -7.12 -26.31 -10.84
CA ILE A 196 -8.20 -27.27 -10.61
C ILE A 196 -8.52 -28.07 -11.88
N PHE A 197 -8.60 -27.40 -13.04
CA PHE A 197 -8.84 -28.10 -14.30
C PHE A 197 -7.72 -29.05 -14.66
N ILE A 198 -6.46 -28.68 -14.44
CA ILE A 198 -5.31 -29.55 -14.74
C ILE A 198 -5.25 -30.73 -13.76
N LEU A 199 -5.55 -30.51 -12.47
CA LEU A 199 -5.46 -31.53 -11.42
C LEU A 199 -6.63 -32.52 -11.47
N VAL A 200 -7.85 -32.01 -11.61
CA VAL A 200 -9.08 -32.82 -11.49
C VAL A 200 -9.68 -33.15 -12.86
N GLY A 201 -9.53 -32.28 -13.86
CA GLY A 201 -10.15 -32.48 -15.17
C GLY A 201 -9.79 -33.81 -15.85
N PRO A 202 -8.51 -34.24 -15.88
CA PRO A 202 -8.12 -35.49 -16.55
C PRO A 202 -8.68 -36.77 -15.90
N THR A 203 -8.94 -36.75 -14.59
CA THR A 203 -9.48 -37.90 -13.87
C THR A 203 -10.98 -38.07 -14.09
N LEU A 204 -11.68 -37.01 -14.49
CA LEU A 204 -13.12 -37.09 -14.65
C LEU A 204 -13.52 -38.01 -15.83
N PRO A 205 -14.52 -38.89 -15.63
CA PRO A 205 -15.02 -39.76 -16.68
C PRO A 205 -15.91 -39.03 -17.69
N ARG A 206 -16.48 -37.88 -17.29
CA ARG A 206 -17.50 -37.14 -18.06
C ARG A 206 -17.32 -35.63 -17.92
N TYR A 207 -17.91 -34.90 -18.87
CA TYR A 207 -17.99 -33.45 -18.82
C TYR A 207 -18.72 -32.94 -17.57
N MET A 208 -18.08 -32.03 -16.83
CA MET A 208 -18.62 -31.42 -15.62
C MET A 208 -18.53 -29.90 -15.70
N ALA A 209 -19.63 -29.26 -16.09
CA ALA A 209 -19.70 -27.80 -16.24
C ALA A 209 -19.46 -27.06 -14.90
N SER A 210 -19.80 -27.68 -13.78
CA SER A 210 -19.76 -27.08 -12.45
C SER A 210 -18.39 -27.17 -11.76
N LEU A 211 -17.34 -27.68 -12.42
CA LEU A 211 -16.06 -27.92 -11.75
C LEU A 211 -15.46 -26.66 -11.09
N ALA A 212 -15.43 -25.53 -11.80
CA ALA A 212 -14.92 -24.28 -11.24
C ALA A 212 -15.90 -23.57 -10.29
N SER A 213 -17.17 -24.01 -10.26
CA SER A 213 -18.18 -23.38 -9.38
C SER A 213 -17.83 -23.53 -7.90
N VAL A 214 -16.98 -24.52 -7.56
CA VAL A 214 -16.43 -24.71 -6.22
C VAL A 214 -15.63 -23.50 -5.74
N LEU A 215 -14.95 -22.76 -6.63
CA LEU A 215 -14.23 -21.52 -6.27
C LEU A 215 -15.02 -20.25 -6.60
N VAL A 216 -15.71 -20.23 -7.75
CA VAL A 216 -16.38 -19.02 -8.23
C VAL A 216 -17.52 -18.60 -7.29
N LYS A 217 -18.30 -19.55 -6.77
CA LYS A 217 -19.41 -19.26 -5.84
C LYS A 217 -18.93 -18.64 -4.51
N PRO A 218 -18.06 -19.29 -3.72
CA PRO A 218 -17.57 -18.69 -2.48
C PRO A 218 -16.81 -17.38 -2.75
N GLY A 219 -16.11 -17.29 -3.89
CA GLY A 219 -15.43 -16.06 -4.27
C GLY A 219 -16.39 -14.89 -4.52
N ALA A 220 -17.48 -15.13 -5.25
CA ALA A 220 -18.52 -14.11 -5.50
C ALA A 220 -19.21 -13.67 -4.21
N ILE A 221 -19.49 -14.61 -3.30
CA ILE A 221 -20.09 -14.31 -1.99
C ILE A 221 -19.15 -13.46 -1.13
N GLY A 222 -17.86 -13.82 -1.07
CA GLY A 222 -16.85 -13.03 -0.36
C GLY A 222 -16.74 -11.60 -0.90
N ILE A 223 -16.74 -11.44 -2.22
CA ILE A 223 -16.77 -10.12 -2.88
C ILE A 223 -18.05 -9.35 -2.54
N GLY A 224 -19.20 -10.01 -2.58
CA GLY A 224 -20.48 -9.41 -2.21
C GLY A 224 -20.49 -8.89 -0.77
N LEU A 225 -19.95 -9.67 0.17
CA LEU A 225 -19.81 -9.27 1.57
C LEU A 225 -18.88 -8.07 1.74
N GLY A 226 -17.70 -8.08 1.13
CA GLY A 226 -16.79 -6.94 1.23
C GLY A 226 -17.37 -5.67 0.58
N THR A 227 -18.16 -5.82 -0.48
CA THR A 227 -18.91 -4.72 -1.10
C THR A 227 -19.97 -4.18 -0.13
N ALA A 228 -20.79 -5.07 0.45
CA ALA A 228 -21.81 -4.69 1.42
C ALA A 228 -21.21 -4.00 2.65
N CYS A 229 -20.13 -4.53 3.21
CA CYS A 229 -19.40 -3.90 4.31
C CYS A 229 -18.81 -2.54 3.92
N SER A 230 -18.36 -2.36 2.67
CA SER A 230 -17.86 -1.07 2.17
C SER A 230 -18.93 -0.01 2.00
N VAL A 231 -20.19 -0.42 1.79
CA VAL A 231 -21.34 0.49 1.69
C VAL A 231 -21.96 0.77 3.06
N LEU A 232 -22.12 -0.26 3.89
CA LEU A 232 -22.80 -0.17 5.19
C LEU A 232 -21.90 0.42 6.29
N PHE A 233 -20.63 0.05 6.33
CA PHE A 233 -19.71 0.49 7.38
C PHE A 233 -18.80 1.61 6.87
N PHE A 234 -19.16 2.85 7.22
CA PHE A 234 -18.36 4.05 6.94
C PHE A 234 -17.96 4.20 5.46
N PRO A 235 -18.92 4.47 4.54
CA PRO A 235 -18.61 4.66 3.13
C PRO A 235 -17.60 5.80 2.95
N GLN A 236 -16.42 5.47 2.42
CA GLN A 236 -15.40 6.45 2.06
C GLN A 236 -15.51 6.76 0.56
N SER A 237 -15.82 8.02 0.22
CA SER A 237 -15.76 8.47 -1.17
C SER A 237 -14.30 8.64 -1.63
N THR A 238 -14.05 8.44 -2.92
CA THR A 238 -12.76 8.74 -3.56
C THR A 238 -12.37 10.19 -3.31
N SER A 239 -13.31 11.09 -3.48
CA SER A 239 -13.09 12.53 -3.28
C SER A 239 -12.64 12.84 -1.85
N TYR A 240 -13.22 12.17 -0.84
CA TYR A 240 -12.81 12.37 0.55
C TYR A 240 -11.35 12.00 0.81
N VAL A 241 -10.91 10.87 0.25
CA VAL A 241 -9.53 10.40 0.40
C VAL A 241 -8.57 11.32 -0.36
N VAL A 242 -8.91 11.72 -1.59
CA VAL A 242 -8.06 12.63 -2.39
C VAL A 242 -7.88 13.97 -1.68
N LEU A 243 -8.95 14.61 -1.20
CA LEU A 243 -8.85 15.88 -0.49
C LEU A 243 -8.02 15.76 0.80
N SER A 244 -8.21 14.68 1.57
CA SER A 244 -7.43 14.45 2.80
C SER A 244 -5.94 14.29 2.53
N GLN A 245 -5.57 13.61 1.45
CA GLN A 245 -4.16 13.46 1.07
C GLN A 245 -3.58 14.77 0.50
N LEU A 246 -4.36 15.54 -0.28
CA LEU A 246 -3.94 16.87 -0.74
C LEU A 246 -3.73 17.83 0.44
N GLU A 247 -4.63 17.85 1.42
CA GLU A 247 -4.47 18.58 2.68
C GLU A 247 -3.14 18.18 3.36
N ARG A 248 -2.88 16.88 3.47
CA ARG A 248 -1.64 16.38 4.08
C ARG A 248 -0.40 16.86 3.34
N VAL A 249 -0.41 16.87 2.00
CA VAL A 249 0.70 17.43 1.20
C VAL A 249 0.87 18.92 1.49
N ILE A 250 -0.21 19.70 1.48
CA ILE A 250 -0.18 21.14 1.79
C ILE A 250 0.46 21.36 3.16
N ARG A 251 -0.01 20.68 4.21
CA ARG A 251 0.57 20.81 5.56
C ARG A 251 2.06 20.45 5.62
N MET A 252 2.51 19.47 4.82
CA MET A 252 3.92 19.10 4.79
C MET A 252 4.80 20.15 4.12
N THR A 253 4.26 21.01 3.24
CA THR A 253 5.06 22.07 2.60
C THR A 253 5.55 23.13 3.60
N ASP A 254 4.86 23.31 4.74
CA ASP A 254 5.26 24.19 5.84
C ASP A 254 6.64 23.80 6.41
N LYS A 255 7.00 22.51 6.33
CA LYS A 255 8.32 22.03 6.79
C LYS A 255 9.49 22.68 6.03
N ALA A 256 9.30 23.07 4.78
CA ALA A 256 10.33 23.78 4.01
C ALA A 256 10.51 25.22 4.49
N LEU A 257 9.41 25.90 4.85
CA LEU A 257 9.44 27.24 5.43
C LEU A 257 10.04 27.22 6.83
N ASP A 258 9.65 26.26 7.67
CA ASP A 258 10.23 26.06 9.00
C ASP A 258 11.74 25.78 8.93
N SER A 259 12.18 24.96 7.97
CA SER A 259 13.62 24.71 7.76
C SER A 259 14.38 25.99 7.37
N THR A 260 13.73 26.86 6.61
CA THR A 260 14.26 28.18 6.22
C THR A 260 14.37 29.11 7.43
N ARG A 261 13.37 29.11 8.32
CA ARG A 261 13.33 29.91 9.56
C ARG A 261 14.33 29.43 10.64
N LYS A 262 14.61 28.13 10.71
CA LYS A 262 15.59 27.52 11.64
C LYS A 262 17.03 27.76 11.20
N ARG A 263 17.32 27.58 9.91
CA ARG A 263 18.39 28.32 9.20
C ARG A 263 18.03 29.82 9.28
N LEU A 264 18.67 30.84 8.76
CA LEU A 264 18.37 32.25 9.18
C LEU A 264 18.52 32.54 10.70
N ALA A 265 17.81 31.90 11.64
CA ALA A 265 17.98 31.96 13.10
C ALA A 265 19.21 31.21 13.68
N ASP A 266 19.94 30.49 12.83
CA ASP A 266 21.20 29.80 13.19
C ASP A 266 21.07 28.53 14.02
N GLN A 267 19.90 27.90 13.91
CA GLN A 267 19.67 26.56 14.39
C GLN A 267 20.17 25.55 13.36
N SER A 268 20.81 24.49 13.84
CA SER A 268 21.21 23.37 12.98
C SER A 268 19.96 22.62 12.49
N VAL A 269 19.98 22.25 11.21
CA VAL A 269 18.93 21.43 10.60
C VAL A 269 19.58 20.18 10.06
N SER A 270 19.17 19.02 10.56
CA SER A 270 19.81 17.75 10.21
C SER A 270 19.53 17.38 8.75
N LEU A 271 20.56 16.87 8.06
CA LEU A 271 20.43 16.41 6.68
C LEU A 271 19.44 15.24 6.55
N GLY A 272 19.40 14.38 7.56
CA GLY A 272 18.47 13.26 7.65
C GLY A 272 17.01 13.71 7.65
N GLU A 273 16.66 14.70 8.48
CA GLU A 273 15.30 15.25 8.55
C GLU A 273 14.86 15.89 7.23
N LEU A 274 15.75 16.63 6.55
CA LEU A 274 15.45 17.27 5.27
C LEU A 274 15.21 16.24 4.16
N ARG A 275 16.03 15.20 4.09
CA ARG A 275 15.84 14.09 3.12
C ARG A 275 14.57 13.30 3.42
N ALA A 276 14.28 13.04 4.69
CA ALA A 276 13.06 12.37 5.10
C ALA A 276 11.82 13.22 4.76
N ALA A 277 11.85 14.53 5.00
CA ALA A 277 10.77 15.44 4.63
C ALA A 277 10.53 15.44 3.11
N ARG A 278 11.60 15.55 2.31
CA ARG A 278 11.54 15.47 0.84
C ARG A 278 10.92 14.14 0.37
N GLY A 279 11.43 13.02 0.89
CA GLY A 279 10.92 11.68 0.55
C GLY A 279 9.45 11.50 0.92
N ASN A 280 9.04 11.99 2.09
CA ASN A 280 7.66 11.91 2.56
C ASN A 280 6.70 12.72 1.69
N ILE A 281 7.04 13.96 1.32
CA ILE A 281 6.21 14.80 0.43
C ILE A 281 5.98 14.09 -0.92
N ILE A 282 7.06 13.57 -1.53
CA ILE A 282 6.98 12.85 -2.81
C ILE A 282 6.15 11.57 -2.66
N ALA A 283 6.34 10.81 -1.58
CA ALA A 283 5.62 9.58 -1.34
C ALA A 283 4.11 9.81 -1.19
N VAL A 284 3.70 10.80 -0.37
CA VAL A 284 2.27 11.13 -0.18
C VAL A 284 1.67 11.62 -1.50
N PHE A 285 2.33 12.51 -2.24
CA PHE A 285 1.80 13.00 -3.51
C PHE A 285 1.70 11.89 -4.57
N LYS A 286 2.68 10.98 -4.66
CA LYS A 286 2.60 9.80 -5.55
C LYS A 286 1.43 8.89 -5.18
N ALA A 287 1.10 8.75 -3.90
CA ALA A 287 -0.04 7.95 -3.45
C ALA A 287 -1.41 8.56 -3.85
N VAL A 288 -1.47 9.86 -4.15
CA VAL A 288 -2.68 10.53 -4.66
C VAL A 288 -2.93 10.23 -6.14
N GLN A 289 -1.89 9.97 -6.94
CA GLN A 289 -2.07 9.82 -8.39
C GLN A 289 -3.02 8.69 -8.82
N PRO A 290 -2.94 7.47 -8.25
CA PRO A 290 -3.86 6.40 -8.62
C PRO A 290 -5.32 6.74 -8.28
N THR A 291 -5.55 7.52 -7.22
CA THR A 291 -6.90 7.86 -6.77
C THR A 291 -7.53 9.00 -7.56
N LEU A 292 -6.75 9.79 -8.32
CA LEU A 292 -7.24 10.88 -9.18
C LEU A 292 -7.96 10.42 -10.45
N ALA A 293 -7.85 9.15 -10.83
CA ALA A 293 -8.57 8.60 -11.98
C ALA A 293 -10.05 8.28 -11.66
N PHE A 294 -10.38 8.17 -10.37
CA PHE A 294 -11.68 7.74 -9.89
C PHE A 294 -12.67 8.85 -9.45
N PRO A 295 -12.32 10.14 -9.26
CA PRO A 295 -13.29 11.18 -8.92
C PRO A 295 -14.41 11.36 -9.96
N PRO A 296 -14.18 11.28 -11.28
CA PRO A 296 -15.27 11.33 -12.27
C PRO A 296 -16.26 10.16 -12.18
N LEU A 297 -15.82 9.04 -11.61
CA LEU A 297 -16.60 7.80 -11.47
C LEU A 297 -17.24 7.69 -10.07
N ASP A 298 -16.96 8.65 -9.18
CA ASP A 298 -17.38 8.63 -7.79
C ASP A 298 -18.67 9.44 -7.60
N PHE A 299 -19.57 8.92 -6.77
CA PHE A 299 -20.76 9.67 -6.34
C PHE A 299 -20.36 10.66 -5.24
N SER A 300 -19.63 11.71 -5.60
CA SER A 300 -19.23 12.76 -4.64
C SER A 300 -20.45 13.63 -4.30
N ARG A 301 -21.08 13.37 -3.15
CA ARG A 301 -22.03 14.28 -2.51
C ARG A 301 -21.25 15.36 -1.73
N GLY A 302 -20.47 16.18 -2.45
CA GLY A 302 -19.60 17.23 -1.88
C GLY A 302 -19.77 18.56 -2.63
N ARG A 303 -19.22 19.65 -2.06
CA ARG A 303 -19.27 21.00 -2.68
C ARG A 303 -18.41 21.12 -3.93
N TRP A 304 -17.41 20.26 -4.07
CA TRP A 304 -16.47 20.25 -5.19
C TRP A 304 -16.72 19.05 -6.09
N ASN A 305 -16.75 19.33 -7.39
CA ASN A 305 -16.87 18.32 -8.44
C ASN A 305 -15.50 17.70 -8.76
N ALA A 306 -15.46 16.77 -9.71
CA ALA A 306 -14.20 16.13 -10.10
C ALA A 306 -13.18 17.12 -10.68
N ASP A 307 -13.64 18.14 -11.42
CA ASP A 307 -12.79 19.14 -12.06
C ASP A 307 -12.15 20.08 -11.04
N ASP A 308 -12.88 20.48 -10.01
CA ASP A 308 -12.39 21.29 -8.89
C ASP A 308 -11.26 20.57 -8.15
N VAL A 309 -11.41 19.25 -7.95
CA VAL A 309 -10.39 18.42 -7.29
C VAL A 309 -9.14 18.28 -8.16
N GLN A 310 -9.30 18.14 -9.48
CA GLN A 310 -8.18 18.13 -10.41
C GLN A 310 -7.48 19.49 -10.47
N GLY A 311 -8.24 20.59 -10.50
CA GLY A 311 -7.72 21.95 -10.45
C GLY A 311 -6.92 22.21 -9.17
N LEU A 312 -7.44 21.78 -8.02
CA LEU A 312 -6.70 21.86 -6.75
C LEU A 312 -5.42 21.04 -6.80
N GLN A 313 -5.45 19.82 -7.33
CA GLN A 313 -4.27 18.98 -7.43
C GLN A 313 -3.16 19.63 -8.26
N ALA A 314 -3.50 20.30 -9.36
CA ALA A 314 -2.54 21.03 -10.18
C ALA A 314 -1.86 22.15 -9.38
N ARG A 315 -2.64 22.91 -8.59
CA ARG A 315 -2.10 23.97 -7.72
C ARG A 315 -1.25 23.43 -6.57
N VAL A 316 -1.69 22.34 -5.93
CA VAL A 316 -0.90 21.68 -4.88
C VAL A 316 0.41 21.14 -5.45
N ARG A 317 0.43 20.64 -6.69
CA ARG A 317 1.65 20.22 -7.37
C ARG A 317 2.63 21.37 -7.55
N GLU A 318 2.16 22.55 -7.97
CA GLU A 318 3.00 23.75 -8.11
C GLU A 318 3.64 24.14 -6.76
N VAL A 319 2.82 24.24 -5.71
CA VAL A 319 3.30 24.57 -4.35
C VAL A 319 4.28 23.52 -3.83
N MET A 320 3.98 22.23 -4.05
CA MET A 320 4.86 21.13 -3.69
C MET A 320 6.21 21.25 -4.38
N VAL A 321 6.25 21.51 -5.69
CA VAL A 321 7.49 21.65 -6.45
C VAL A 321 8.33 22.82 -5.92
N SER A 322 7.73 23.97 -5.65
CA SER A 322 8.41 25.12 -5.03
C SER A 322 8.98 24.79 -3.64
N SER A 323 8.20 24.08 -2.81
CA SER A 323 8.64 23.60 -1.50
C SER A 323 9.81 22.61 -1.60
N LEU A 324 9.79 21.72 -2.60
CA LEU A 324 10.86 20.77 -2.88
C LEU A 324 12.15 21.47 -3.33
N TYR A 325 12.06 22.53 -4.14
CA TYR A 325 13.23 23.33 -4.51
C TYR A 325 13.88 24.00 -3.29
N LEU A 326 13.08 24.52 -2.38
CA LEU A 326 13.56 25.11 -1.13
C LEU A 326 14.24 24.06 -0.24
N LEU A 327 13.66 22.86 -0.14
CA LEU A 327 14.30 21.73 0.57
C LEU A 327 15.60 21.29 -0.11
N ASP A 328 15.64 21.19 -1.44
CA ASP A 328 16.84 20.80 -2.18
C ASP A 328 17.97 21.84 -2.02
N PHE A 329 17.63 23.13 -2.00
CA PHE A 329 18.56 24.21 -1.64
C PHE A 329 19.15 24.00 -0.24
N HIS A 330 18.29 23.72 0.75
CA HIS A 330 18.76 23.46 2.12
C HIS A 330 19.61 22.20 2.20
N ILE A 331 19.23 21.10 1.54
CA ILE A 331 20.00 19.85 1.48
C ILE A 331 21.39 20.10 0.89
N ALA A 332 21.48 20.81 -0.24
CA ALA A 332 22.75 21.12 -0.89
C ALA A 332 23.65 21.94 0.03
N ARG A 333 23.07 22.93 0.73
CA ARG A 333 23.79 23.81 1.64
C ARG A 333 24.23 23.10 2.93
N THR A 334 23.38 22.27 3.54
CA THR A 334 23.77 21.44 4.71
C THR A 334 24.89 20.50 4.33
N ARG A 335 24.78 19.81 3.19
CA ARG A 335 25.81 18.88 2.71
C ARG A 335 27.14 19.58 2.45
N ALA A 336 27.11 20.80 1.91
CA ALA A 336 28.32 21.61 1.75
C ALA A 336 28.93 21.95 3.12
N ALA A 337 28.12 22.37 4.09
CA ALA A 337 28.59 22.68 5.45
C ALA A 337 29.18 21.47 6.19
N GLU A 338 28.53 20.30 6.14
CA GLU A 338 29.05 19.05 6.71
C GLU A 338 30.37 18.66 6.04
N LYS A 339 30.45 18.73 4.71
CA LYS A 339 31.71 18.49 3.97
C LYS A 339 32.81 19.48 4.37
N HIS A 340 32.47 20.74 4.64
CA HIS A 340 33.42 21.74 5.13
C HIS A 340 33.94 21.39 6.52
N GLU A 341 33.06 20.93 7.42
CA GLU A 341 33.43 20.52 8.77
C GLU A 341 34.29 19.23 8.75
N GLU A 342 33.97 18.27 7.88
CA GLU A 342 34.79 17.07 7.66
C GLU A 342 36.20 17.42 7.17
N ILE A 343 36.32 18.34 6.20
CA ILE A 343 37.61 18.80 5.68
C ILE A 343 38.39 19.59 6.75
N ALA A 344 37.71 20.38 7.58
CA ALA A 344 38.33 21.11 8.70
C ALA A 344 38.85 20.16 9.79
N LYS A 345 38.08 19.12 10.13
CA LYS A 345 38.50 18.06 11.09
C LYS A 345 39.61 17.17 10.53
N ALA A 346 39.72 17.04 9.22
CA ALA A 346 40.79 16.29 8.55
C ALA A 346 42.12 17.06 8.43
N GLN A 347 42.22 18.28 9.00
CA GLN A 347 43.50 18.98 9.10
C GLN A 347 44.43 18.24 10.08
N PRO A 348 45.71 18.01 9.73
CA PRO A 348 46.62 17.23 10.56
C PRO A 348 47.15 18.09 11.72
N GLY A 349 46.40 18.09 12.82
CA GLY A 349 46.90 18.47 14.13
C GLY A 349 46.50 17.36 15.10
N THR A 350 47.46 16.55 15.55
CA THR A 350 47.32 15.43 16.52
C THR A 350 47.03 14.05 15.91
N VAL A 351 48.07 13.34 15.48
CA VAL A 351 48.47 11.97 15.92
C VAL A 351 49.78 11.64 15.19
N ILE A 352 50.88 11.60 15.94
CA ILE A 352 52.13 10.95 15.50
C ILE A 352 51.93 9.46 15.77
N GLY A 353 51.74 8.65 14.73
CA GLY A 353 51.69 7.19 14.78
C GLY A 353 52.37 6.62 13.54
N PRO A 354 53.07 5.48 13.63
CA PRO A 354 54.01 5.04 12.60
C PRO A 354 53.27 4.60 11.33
N ALA A 355 53.88 4.92 10.20
CA ALA A 355 53.32 4.80 8.86
C ALA A 355 53.47 3.39 8.29
N THR A 356 52.38 2.83 7.78
CA THR A 356 52.38 1.82 6.72
C THR A 356 51.15 2.01 5.84
N GLU A 357 51.33 1.88 4.53
CA GLU A 357 50.38 2.12 3.40
C GLU A 357 50.35 3.56 2.85
N LYS A 358 51.44 3.92 2.16
CA LYS A 358 51.61 5.16 1.38
C LYS A 358 51.54 4.82 -0.11
N GLU A 359 50.46 5.22 -0.78
CA GLU A 359 50.50 5.79 -2.15
C GLU A 359 49.08 6.19 -2.60
N GLU A 360 48.05 5.36 -2.35
CA GLU A 360 46.67 5.70 -2.71
C GLU A 360 46.04 6.76 -1.77
N TYR A 361 46.57 6.87 -0.54
CA TYR A 361 46.16 7.86 0.46
C TYR A 361 46.75 9.26 0.21
N GLU A 362 47.86 9.39 -0.54
CA GLU A 362 48.57 10.66 -0.71
C GLU A 362 47.87 11.60 -1.70
N ILE A 363 47.32 11.05 -2.80
CA ILE A 363 46.61 11.84 -3.83
C ILE A 363 45.33 12.45 -3.24
N GLY A 364 44.56 11.67 -2.48
CA GLY A 364 43.38 12.15 -1.77
C GLY A 364 43.71 13.15 -0.65
N ARG A 365 44.83 12.96 0.05
CA ARG A 365 45.27 13.85 1.14
C ARG A 365 45.74 15.20 0.62
N ARG A 366 46.47 15.24 -0.49
CA ARG A 366 46.90 16.50 -1.14
C ARG A 366 45.71 17.30 -1.67
N HIS A 367 44.77 16.66 -2.36
CA HIS A 367 43.52 17.32 -2.80
C HIS A 367 42.69 17.84 -1.62
N ARG A 368 42.61 17.11 -0.50
CA ARG A 368 41.93 17.58 0.71
C ARG A 368 42.65 18.79 1.33
N LEU A 369 43.99 18.77 1.42
CA LEU A 369 44.80 19.87 1.93
C LEU A 369 44.74 21.12 1.05
N GLU A 370 44.83 20.97 -0.27
CA GLU A 370 44.69 22.08 -1.22
C GLU A 370 43.27 22.68 -1.16
N SER A 371 42.23 21.82 -1.05
CA SER A 371 40.87 22.30 -0.85
C SER A 371 40.70 23.02 0.50
N ALA A 372 41.29 22.51 1.60
CA ALA A 372 41.24 23.12 2.92
C ALA A 372 41.96 24.47 2.96
N ASN A 373 43.12 24.59 2.29
CA ASN A 373 43.87 25.85 2.19
C ASN A 373 43.10 26.89 1.38
N LEU A 374 42.52 26.49 0.25
CA LEU A 374 41.67 27.37 -0.56
C LEU A 374 40.41 27.82 0.22
N MET A 375 39.84 26.92 1.03
CA MET A 375 38.71 27.25 1.91
C MET A 375 39.09 28.21 3.04
N ASN A 376 40.23 28.00 3.69
CA ASN A 376 40.74 28.90 4.74
C ASN A 376 41.06 30.29 4.16
N ALA A 377 41.55 30.37 2.92
CA ALA A 377 41.76 31.64 2.23
C ALA A 377 40.46 32.46 2.04
N PHE A 378 39.31 31.79 1.94
CA PHE A 378 37.99 32.44 1.89
C PHE A 378 37.38 32.77 3.27
N GLN A 379 37.93 32.24 4.37
CA GLN A 379 37.48 32.49 5.75
C GLN A 379 38.09 33.77 6.36
N ARG A 380 38.11 34.87 5.61
CA ARG A 380 38.48 36.17 6.19
C ARG A 380 37.45 36.59 7.24
N PRO A 381 37.86 37.19 8.38
CA PRO A 381 36.94 37.65 9.42
C PRO A 381 35.90 38.65 8.90
N GLU A 382 36.27 39.45 7.89
CA GLU A 382 35.36 40.34 7.16
C GLU A 382 34.24 39.57 6.45
N ASN A 383 34.54 38.42 5.85
CA ASN A 383 33.55 37.58 5.19
C ASN A 383 32.60 36.90 6.20
N ALA A 384 33.09 36.57 7.40
CA ALA A 384 32.26 36.04 8.47
C ALA A 384 31.27 37.11 8.98
N ALA A 385 31.75 38.33 9.24
CA ALA A 385 30.92 39.46 9.64
C ALA A 385 29.89 39.83 8.56
N LEU A 386 30.29 39.84 7.28
CA LEU A 386 29.39 40.07 6.14
C LEU A 386 28.33 38.97 6.00
N ARG A 387 28.66 37.70 6.22
CA ARG A 387 27.70 36.59 6.20
C ARG A 387 26.68 36.71 7.33
N THR A 388 27.12 37.01 8.54
CA THR A 388 26.23 37.21 9.69
C THR A 388 25.31 38.40 9.45
N LYS A 389 25.85 39.54 8.99
CA LYS A 389 25.06 40.73 8.64
C LYS A 389 24.05 40.46 7.52
N THR A 390 24.46 39.79 6.44
CA THR A 390 23.56 39.44 5.33
C THR A 390 22.44 38.52 5.81
N ARG A 391 22.76 37.58 6.69
CA ARG A 391 21.78 36.65 7.27
C ARG A 391 20.79 37.34 8.19
N THR A 392 21.25 38.22 9.08
CA THR A 392 20.36 38.97 9.98
C THR A 392 19.48 39.93 9.20
N THR A 393 20.01 40.59 8.16
CA THR A 393 19.20 41.39 7.23
C THR A 393 18.18 40.52 6.50
N MET A 394 18.56 39.37 5.96
CA MET A 394 17.62 38.44 5.32
C MET A 394 16.54 37.95 6.29
N LEU A 395 16.90 37.60 7.53
CA LEU A 395 15.94 37.20 8.56
C LEU A 395 14.94 38.32 8.82
N GLN A 396 15.39 39.56 8.96
CA GLN A 396 14.53 40.73 9.20
C GLN A 396 13.62 41.04 8.01
N THR A 397 14.11 40.90 6.77
CA THR A 397 13.31 41.21 5.57
C THR A 397 12.37 40.08 5.15
N THR A 398 12.66 38.84 5.54
CA THR A 398 11.87 37.65 5.12
C THR A 398 11.01 37.05 6.22
N SER A 399 11.18 37.45 7.48
CA SER A 399 10.42 36.90 8.61
C SER A 399 8.91 37.02 8.42
N GLU A 400 8.44 38.21 8.04
CA GLU A 400 7.02 38.49 7.82
C GLU A 400 6.46 37.65 6.67
N VAL A 401 7.19 37.58 5.55
CA VAL A 401 6.80 36.78 4.37
C VAL A 401 6.71 35.29 4.73
N LEU A 402 7.72 34.75 5.41
CA LEU A 402 7.74 33.34 5.85
C LEU A 402 6.62 33.02 6.85
N GLU A 403 6.21 33.98 7.68
CA GLU A 403 5.09 33.82 8.61
C GLU A 403 3.74 33.88 7.89
N VAL A 404 3.57 34.84 6.98
CA VAL A 404 2.36 34.94 6.14
C VAL A 404 2.20 33.69 5.28
N ASP A 405 3.27 33.20 4.65
CA ASP A 405 3.23 31.98 3.84
C ASP A 405 2.88 30.74 4.67
N SER A 406 3.44 30.61 5.88
CA SER A 406 3.10 29.53 6.81
C SER A 406 1.64 29.59 7.24
N ARG A 407 1.12 30.79 7.53
CA ARG A 407 -0.31 31.01 7.83
C ARG A 407 -1.20 30.68 6.63
N ALA A 408 -0.80 31.08 5.42
CA ALA A 408 -1.53 30.78 4.20
C ALA A 408 -1.61 29.27 3.94
N ILE A 409 -0.51 28.53 4.16
CA ILE A 409 -0.48 27.06 4.05
C ILE A 409 -1.44 26.41 5.05
N LYS A 410 -1.44 26.88 6.31
CA LYS A 410 -2.35 26.38 7.36
C LYS A 410 -3.81 26.66 7.01
N LEU A 411 -4.12 27.88 6.58
CA LEU A 411 -5.46 28.28 6.17
C LEU A 411 -5.95 27.47 4.96
N ALA A 412 -5.09 27.26 3.96
CA ALA A 412 -5.41 26.45 2.79
C ALA A 412 -5.71 24.99 3.19
N ALA A 413 -4.91 24.41 4.08
CA ALA A 413 -5.17 23.07 4.61
C ALA A 413 -6.48 22.99 5.41
N GLU A 414 -6.75 23.98 6.26
CA GLU A 414 -8.01 24.08 7.02
C GLU A 414 -9.22 24.23 6.11
N TYR A 415 -9.10 25.00 5.02
CA TYR A 415 -10.17 25.15 4.04
C TYR A 415 -10.47 23.83 3.32
N VAL A 416 -9.43 23.11 2.88
CA VAL A 416 -9.59 21.77 2.29
C VAL A 416 -10.24 20.80 3.30
N ASN A 417 -9.83 20.84 4.57
CA ASN A 417 -10.42 20.03 5.63
C ASN A 417 -11.90 20.38 5.90
N ALA A 418 -12.24 21.68 5.93
CA ALA A 418 -13.60 22.16 6.14
C ALA A 418 -14.54 21.73 4.99
N VAL A 419 -14.07 21.84 3.74
CA VAL A 419 -14.80 21.34 2.58
C VAL A 419 -14.99 19.82 2.65
N ASN A 420 -13.99 19.11 3.16
CA ASN A 420 -14.03 17.65 3.23
C ASN A 420 -14.92 17.10 4.37
N SER A 421 -14.99 17.81 5.50
CA SER A 421 -15.74 17.39 6.70
C SER A 421 -17.22 17.79 6.65
N CYS A 422 -17.59 18.89 5.98
CA CYS A 422 -18.96 19.40 5.92
C CYS A 422 -19.84 18.80 4.80
N ARG A 423 -19.53 17.62 4.27
CA ARG A 423 -20.23 17.02 3.11
C ARG A 423 -21.71 16.66 3.39
N TRP A 424 -22.05 16.31 4.63
CA TRP A 424 -23.38 15.77 4.99
C TRP A 424 -24.33 16.79 5.65
N ILE A 425 -23.85 17.99 6.00
CA ILE A 425 -24.55 18.90 6.93
C ILE A 425 -25.68 19.72 6.25
N ARG A 426 -25.79 19.73 4.92
CA ARG A 426 -26.81 20.55 4.23
C ARG A 426 -28.25 20.06 4.43
N ASN A 427 -28.50 18.79 4.78
CA ASN A 427 -29.87 18.34 4.99
C ASN A 427 -30.45 18.73 6.36
N LEU A 428 -29.63 19.05 7.37
CA LEU A 428 -30.15 19.49 8.67
C LEU A 428 -30.45 20.99 8.67
N LEU A 429 -29.56 21.81 8.11
CA LEU A 429 -29.75 23.27 8.08
C LEU A 429 -30.80 23.77 7.07
N ASN A 430 -31.14 22.97 6.05
CA ASN A 430 -32.24 23.30 5.14
C ASN A 430 -33.62 22.78 5.63
N LEU A 431 -33.68 21.99 6.70
CA LEU A 431 -34.94 21.60 7.34
C LEU A 431 -35.38 22.60 8.42
N ASP A 432 -34.45 23.37 9.00
CA ASP A 432 -34.76 24.40 10.02
C ASP A 432 -35.04 25.79 9.43
N LEU A 433 -35.00 25.96 8.10
CA LEU A 433 -35.31 27.23 7.41
C LEU A 433 -36.66 27.22 6.68
N ASN A 434 -37.47 26.18 6.88
CA ASN A 434 -38.83 26.05 6.33
C ASN A 434 -39.90 25.81 7.42
N HIS A 435 -39.67 26.32 8.63
CA HIS A 435 -40.72 26.46 9.65
C HIS A 435 -40.81 27.88 10.17
#